data_AF-A0A0S8DUA6-F1
#
_entry.id   AF-A0A0S8DUA6-F1
#
_cell.length_a   1.000
_cell.length_b   1.000
_cell.length_c   1.000
_cell.angle_alpha   90.00
_cell.angle_beta   90.00
_cell.angle_gamma   90.00
#
_symmetry.space_group_name_H-M   'P 1'
#
loop_
_entity.id
_entity.type
_entity.pdbx_description
1 polymer ?
#
loop_
_entity_poly.entity_id
_entity_poly.type
_entity_poly.pdbx_seq_one_letter_code
_entity_poly.pdbx_strand_id
1 'polypeptide(L)'
;MLFASSALAEQDCYQNLFESAAPYEDLKLCQAELDGESGLFSCREFRDGEGSYVVAFKGGPIPKAIYYRVDDPNAPEMRLLWTKQNGGMPTYCRLPPPRLLPKDAVHQGTGVCTGDDGRKRPCSLYRHAGTRDYEVRRYFVFYHSEGWGPVQVQREHAGIHHDAFVAELAYQLATQLMQTDCCQARGEAYLRHAQTLFPQSELYREPAPGPAQQLVLTQPNDADSVDN
;
A
#
# COMPACT_ATOMS: atom_id res chain seq x y z
N MET A 1 -19.32 -17.91 1.89
CA MET A 1 -18.55 -16.65 1.94
C MET A 1 -17.35 -16.85 1.04
N LEU A 2 -17.36 -16.22 -0.14
CA LEU A 2 -16.32 -16.37 -1.16
C LEU A 2 -15.13 -15.50 -0.77
N PHE A 3 -13.95 -16.11 -0.70
CA PHE A 3 -12.68 -15.45 -0.44
C PHE A 3 -11.94 -15.30 -1.76
N ALA A 4 -11.65 -14.06 -2.16
CA ALA A 4 -10.85 -13.75 -3.33
C ALA A 4 -9.38 -13.54 -2.92
N SER A 5 -8.52 -14.17 -3.71
CA SER A 5 -7.06 -14.22 -3.68
C SER A 5 -6.39 -12.85 -3.54
N SER A 6 -5.23 -12.81 -2.90
CA SER A 6 -4.39 -11.61 -2.72
C SER A 6 -3.88 -10.97 -4.03
N ALA A 7 -4.03 -11.66 -5.17
CA ALA A 7 -3.82 -11.11 -6.51
C ALA A 7 -5.09 -10.50 -7.14
N LEU A 8 -6.27 -10.78 -6.59
CA LEU A 8 -7.57 -10.24 -7.05
C LEU A 8 -7.97 -8.94 -6.33
N ALA A 9 -7.35 -8.61 -5.19
CA ALA A 9 -7.65 -7.37 -4.48
C ALA A 9 -7.15 -6.08 -5.19
N GLU A 10 -6.18 -6.19 -6.11
CA GLU A 10 -5.82 -5.09 -7.03
C GLU A 10 -6.79 -5.00 -8.22
N GLN A 11 -7.43 -6.10 -8.61
CA GLN A 11 -8.30 -6.18 -9.79
C GLN A 11 -9.77 -5.82 -9.49
N ASP A 12 -10.27 -6.10 -8.28
CA ASP A 12 -11.70 -6.04 -7.98
C ASP A 12 -12.29 -4.62 -7.91
N CYS A 13 -11.54 -3.58 -7.52
CA CYS A 13 -12.10 -2.23 -7.55
C CYS A 13 -12.15 -1.65 -8.97
N TYR A 14 -11.09 -1.81 -9.75
CA TYR A 14 -10.98 -1.17 -11.07
C TYR A 14 -11.87 -1.85 -12.11
N GLN A 15 -11.93 -3.20 -12.10
CA GLN A 15 -12.80 -3.95 -13.01
C GLN A 15 -14.28 -3.66 -12.77
N ASN A 16 -14.72 -3.49 -11.51
CA ASN A 16 -16.11 -3.15 -11.21
C ASN A 16 -16.46 -1.69 -11.51
N LEU A 17 -15.47 -0.79 -11.46
CA LEU A 17 -15.70 0.61 -11.82
C LEU A 17 -15.77 0.77 -13.35
N PHE A 18 -14.86 0.11 -14.09
CA PHE A 18 -14.72 0.27 -15.55
C PHE A 18 -14.18 -1.05 -16.16
N GLU A 19 -15.06 -1.91 -16.67
CA GLU A 19 -14.71 -3.28 -17.14
C GLU A 19 -13.55 -3.35 -18.16
N SER A 20 -13.33 -2.27 -18.92
CA SER A 20 -12.32 -2.16 -19.98
C SER A 20 -11.14 -1.23 -19.65
N ALA A 21 -11.18 -0.46 -18.57
CA ALA A 21 -10.20 0.60 -18.35
C ALA A 21 -8.93 0.08 -17.66
N ALA A 22 -7.78 0.41 -18.24
CA ALA A 22 -6.46 0.06 -17.71
C ALA A 22 -5.78 1.29 -17.08
N PRO A 23 -4.95 1.11 -16.04
CA PRO A 23 -4.18 2.21 -15.48
C PRO A 23 -3.22 2.78 -16.53
N TYR A 24 -3.28 4.08 -16.78
CA TYR A 24 -2.46 4.77 -17.78
C TYR A 24 -1.18 5.32 -17.17
N GLU A 25 -1.26 5.87 -15.96
CA GLU A 25 -0.13 6.50 -15.25
C GLU A 25 0.01 6.01 -13.81
N ASP A 26 1.20 6.24 -13.26
CA ASP A 26 1.46 6.13 -11.83
C ASP A 26 0.64 7.18 -11.07
N LEU A 27 0.52 6.96 -9.76
CA LEU A 27 -0.21 7.87 -8.89
C LEU A 27 0.45 9.26 -8.87
N LYS A 28 -0.32 10.27 -9.28
CA LYS A 28 0.07 11.68 -9.28
C LYS A 28 -0.73 12.46 -8.26
N LEU A 29 -0.30 13.68 -7.99
CA LEU A 29 -1.09 14.62 -7.22
C LEU A 29 -1.94 15.46 -8.16
N CYS A 30 -3.21 15.64 -7.83
CA CYS A 30 -4.08 16.55 -8.57
C CYS A 30 -4.87 17.46 -7.62
N GLN A 31 -5.17 18.66 -8.11
CA GLN A 31 -6.16 19.51 -7.47
C GLN A 31 -7.53 19.13 -8.00
N ALA A 32 -8.48 18.98 -7.09
CA ALA A 32 -9.86 18.70 -7.43
C ALA A 32 -10.78 19.50 -6.51
N GLU A 33 -11.93 19.90 -7.02
CA GLU A 33 -13.01 20.48 -6.24
C GLU A 33 -14.07 19.40 -5.98
N LEU A 34 -14.37 19.17 -4.70
CA LEU A 34 -15.40 18.24 -4.26
C LEU A 34 -16.28 18.92 -3.23
N ASP A 35 -17.58 18.92 -3.49
CA ASP A 35 -18.59 19.48 -2.60
C ASP A 35 -18.33 20.98 -2.27
N GLY A 36 -17.78 21.73 -3.24
CA GLY A 36 -17.42 23.15 -3.08
C GLY A 36 -16.09 23.40 -2.36
N GLU A 37 -15.35 22.35 -1.99
CA GLU A 37 -14.01 22.46 -1.41
C GLU A 37 -12.94 22.05 -2.42
N SER A 38 -12.02 22.97 -2.72
CA SER A 38 -10.79 22.62 -3.44
C SER A 38 -9.80 21.94 -2.49
N GLY A 39 -9.16 20.88 -2.97
CA GLY A 39 -8.20 20.12 -2.18
C GLY A 39 -7.14 19.43 -3.03
N LEU A 40 -6.08 19.00 -2.36
CA LEU A 40 -5.04 18.16 -2.95
C LEU A 40 -5.40 16.69 -2.75
N PHE A 41 -5.39 15.93 -3.84
CA PHE A 41 -5.72 14.51 -3.86
C PHE A 41 -4.58 13.72 -4.50
N SER A 42 -4.47 12.45 -4.14
CA SER A 42 -3.78 11.47 -4.96
C SER A 42 -4.72 10.99 -6.04
N CYS A 43 -4.27 11.04 -7.29
CA CYS A 43 -5.10 10.78 -8.44
C CYS A 43 -4.43 9.74 -9.31
N ARG A 44 -5.23 8.80 -9.83
CA ARG A 44 -4.79 7.82 -10.80
C ARG A 44 -5.67 7.89 -12.04
N GLU A 45 -5.03 7.95 -13.19
CA GLU A 45 -5.70 7.96 -14.48
C GLU A 45 -5.82 6.55 -15.04
N PHE A 46 -7.01 6.21 -15.50
CA PHE A 46 -7.34 5.00 -16.24
C PHE A 46 -7.81 5.40 -17.63
N ARG A 47 -7.57 4.55 -18.62
CA ARG A 47 -8.04 4.76 -19.98
C ARG A 47 -8.64 3.50 -20.56
N ASP A 48 -9.66 3.70 -21.39
CA ASP A 48 -10.19 2.68 -22.29
C ASP A 48 -10.23 3.25 -23.72
N GLY A 49 -10.95 2.57 -24.63
CA GLY A 49 -11.08 3.02 -26.01
C GLY A 49 -11.98 4.25 -26.21
N GLU A 50 -12.68 4.71 -25.16
CA GLU A 50 -13.70 5.77 -25.24
C GLU A 50 -13.25 7.05 -24.49
N GLY A 51 -12.41 6.92 -23.47
CA GLY A 51 -11.86 8.08 -22.79
C GLY A 51 -10.95 7.76 -21.60
N SER A 52 -10.84 8.75 -20.71
CA SER A 52 -9.99 8.74 -19.54
C SER A 52 -10.77 8.98 -18.25
N TYR A 53 -10.47 8.20 -17.21
CA TYR A 53 -11.08 8.28 -15.88
C TYR A 53 -10.03 8.69 -14.86
N VAL A 54 -10.35 9.66 -14.01
CA VAL A 54 -9.47 10.10 -12.92
C VAL A 54 -10.11 9.73 -11.60
N VAL A 55 -9.48 8.83 -10.86
CA VAL A 55 -9.92 8.41 -9.52
C VAL A 55 -9.12 9.17 -8.47
N ALA A 56 -9.80 9.93 -7.62
CA ALA A 56 -9.18 10.81 -6.63
C ALA A 56 -9.32 10.26 -5.19
N PHE A 57 -8.24 10.35 -4.41
CA PHE A 57 -8.11 9.86 -3.05
C PHE A 57 -7.58 10.96 -2.13
N LYS A 58 -8.25 11.19 -1.00
CA LYS A 58 -7.79 12.14 0.06
C LYS A 58 -6.98 11.44 1.17
N GLY A 59 -6.76 10.13 1.01
CA GLY A 59 -6.12 9.26 1.99
C GLY A 59 -6.80 7.92 2.08
N GLY A 60 -6.02 6.89 2.40
CA GLY A 60 -6.48 5.52 2.39
C GLY A 60 -6.79 4.99 0.98
N PRO A 61 -7.35 3.78 0.92
CA PRO A 61 -7.68 3.07 -0.31
C PRO A 61 -9.11 3.33 -0.80
N ILE A 62 -9.87 4.22 -0.15
CA ILE A 62 -11.27 4.49 -0.52
C ILE A 62 -11.32 5.75 -1.39
N PRO A 63 -11.79 5.65 -2.66
CA PRO A 63 -11.96 6.81 -3.51
C PRO A 63 -12.87 7.87 -2.90
N LYS A 64 -12.58 9.14 -3.19
CA LYS A 64 -13.43 10.27 -2.84
C LYS A 64 -14.24 10.78 -4.01
N ALA A 65 -13.68 10.64 -5.21
CA ALA A 65 -14.37 10.99 -6.43
C ALA A 65 -13.83 10.24 -7.64
N ILE A 66 -14.65 10.18 -8.67
CA ILE A 66 -14.27 9.70 -9.99
C ILE A 66 -14.75 10.70 -11.03
N TYR A 67 -13.82 11.14 -11.87
CA TYR A 67 -14.07 12.01 -13.02
C TYR A 67 -13.89 11.23 -14.31
N TYR A 68 -14.57 11.67 -15.36
CA TYR A 68 -14.43 11.16 -16.71
C TYR A 68 -14.20 12.28 -17.70
N ARG A 69 -13.31 12.05 -18.64
CA ARG A 69 -13.00 12.91 -19.76
C ARG A 69 -13.06 12.08 -21.03
N VAL A 70 -13.92 12.47 -21.96
CA VAL A 70 -13.94 11.90 -23.31
C VAL A 70 -12.64 12.29 -24.00
N ASP A 71 -12.01 11.36 -24.73
CA ASP A 71 -10.85 11.65 -25.57
C ASP A 71 -11.27 12.37 -26.87
N ASP A 72 -12.05 13.45 -26.73
CA ASP A 72 -12.43 14.37 -27.81
C ASP A 72 -11.69 15.70 -27.59
N PRO A 73 -10.83 16.15 -28.54
CA PRO A 73 -10.12 17.42 -28.43
C PRO A 73 -11.04 18.64 -28.33
N ASN A 74 -12.34 18.50 -28.63
CA ASN A 74 -13.35 19.55 -28.51
C ASN A 74 -14.21 19.47 -27.23
N ALA A 75 -13.97 18.48 -26.35
CA ALA A 75 -14.68 18.31 -25.09
C ALA A 75 -13.78 18.74 -23.91
N PRO A 76 -13.85 20.01 -23.45
CA PRO A 76 -12.87 20.54 -22.50
C PRO A 76 -13.09 20.17 -21.03
N GLU A 77 -14.21 19.52 -20.64
CA GLU A 77 -14.57 19.41 -19.23
C GLU A 77 -14.51 17.98 -18.69
N MET A 78 -13.72 17.80 -17.62
CA MET A 78 -13.83 16.62 -16.75
C MET A 78 -15.21 16.61 -16.10
N ARG A 79 -16.01 15.57 -16.40
CA ARG A 79 -17.33 15.37 -15.78
C ARG A 79 -17.20 14.52 -14.52
N LEU A 80 -17.76 14.99 -13.41
CA LEU A 80 -17.87 14.19 -12.19
C LEU A 80 -18.85 13.02 -12.41
N LEU A 81 -18.36 11.79 -12.30
CA LEU A 81 -19.18 10.57 -12.41
C LEU A 81 -19.70 10.11 -11.04
N TRP A 82 -18.86 10.21 -10.00
CA TRP A 82 -19.18 9.64 -8.70
C TRP A 82 -18.54 10.41 -7.56
N THR A 83 -19.28 10.54 -6.45
CA THR A 83 -18.80 10.90 -5.12
C THR A 83 -19.53 10.07 -4.08
N LYS A 84 -19.04 10.07 -2.83
CA LYS A 84 -19.76 9.46 -1.69
C LYS A 84 -21.18 10.00 -1.52
N GLN A 85 -21.43 11.26 -1.88
CA GLN A 85 -22.75 11.89 -1.73
C GLN A 85 -23.75 11.40 -2.77
N ASN A 86 -23.27 11.05 -3.97
CA ASN A 86 -24.10 10.75 -5.14
C ASN A 86 -24.19 9.24 -5.47
N GLY A 87 -23.59 8.36 -4.66
CA GLY A 87 -23.57 6.92 -4.94
C GLY A 87 -23.47 6.02 -3.70
N GLY A 88 -23.60 4.70 -3.92
CA GLY A 88 -23.53 3.67 -2.88
C GLY A 88 -22.13 3.45 -2.27
N MET A 89 -22.02 2.53 -1.31
CA MET A 89 -20.77 2.29 -0.55
C MET A 89 -19.58 2.01 -1.49
N PRO A 90 -18.49 2.77 -1.40
CA PRO A 90 -17.34 2.58 -2.28
C PRO A 90 -16.64 1.24 -2.02
N THR A 91 -16.18 0.62 -3.10
CA THR A 91 -15.31 -0.54 -3.08
C THR A 91 -13.91 -0.11 -2.62
N TYR A 92 -13.24 -0.95 -1.84
CA TYR A 92 -11.85 -0.73 -1.40
C TYR A 92 -10.92 -0.84 -2.63
N CYS A 93 -10.12 0.19 -2.91
CA CYS A 93 -9.22 0.23 -4.06
C CYS A 93 -7.78 0.29 -3.57
N ARG A 94 -7.08 -0.84 -3.64
CA ARG A 94 -5.67 -0.90 -3.25
C ARG A 94 -4.84 -0.35 -4.41
N LEU A 95 -4.32 0.85 -4.24
CA LEU A 95 -3.39 1.45 -5.19
C LEU A 95 -1.99 0.85 -4.97
N PRO A 96 -1.34 0.28 -5.99
CA PRO A 96 0.07 -0.05 -5.90
C PRO A 96 0.84 1.23 -5.57
N PRO A 97 1.75 1.19 -4.59
CA PRO A 97 2.56 2.34 -4.25
C PRO A 97 3.55 2.64 -5.39
N PRO A 98 4.14 3.85 -5.44
CA PRO A 98 5.22 4.16 -6.37
C PRO A 98 6.33 3.11 -6.30
N ARG A 99 6.98 2.84 -7.43
CA ARG A 99 8.01 1.77 -7.56
C ARG A 99 9.16 1.85 -6.54
N LEU A 100 9.37 3.02 -5.93
CA LEU A 100 10.39 3.28 -4.92
C LEU A 100 10.01 2.76 -3.51
N LEU A 101 8.77 2.30 -3.32
CA LEU A 101 8.26 1.81 -2.05
C LEU A 101 8.08 0.28 -2.06
N PRO A 102 8.04 -0.38 -0.90
CA PRO A 102 7.63 -1.78 -0.79
C PRO A 102 6.23 -1.98 -1.41
N LYS A 103 6.04 -3.09 -2.14
CA LYS A 103 4.81 -3.35 -2.93
C LYS A 103 3.53 -3.36 -2.10
N ASP A 104 3.62 -3.75 -0.85
CA ASP A 104 2.52 -3.87 0.11
C ASP A 104 2.34 -2.61 0.98
N ALA A 105 3.13 -1.56 0.76
CA ALA A 105 2.96 -0.27 1.43
C ALA A 105 1.57 0.33 1.11
N VAL A 106 0.87 0.77 2.16
CA VAL A 106 -0.51 1.25 2.08
C VAL A 106 -0.54 2.76 2.16
N HIS A 107 -1.14 3.39 1.15
CA HIS A 107 -1.38 4.83 1.14
C HIS A 107 -2.26 5.27 2.32
N GLN A 108 -1.77 6.21 3.12
CA GLN A 108 -2.46 6.74 4.31
C GLN A 108 -3.12 8.09 4.04
N GLY A 109 -2.49 8.96 3.25
CA GLY A 109 -2.92 10.35 3.13
C GLY A 109 -2.06 11.16 2.18
N THR A 110 -2.65 12.24 1.68
CA THR A 110 -1.99 13.19 0.80
C THR A 110 -2.20 14.61 1.29
N GLY A 111 -1.18 15.44 1.16
CA GLY A 111 -1.21 16.81 1.63
C GLY A 111 0.05 17.57 1.28
N VAL A 112 0.38 18.55 2.12
CA VAL A 112 1.59 19.35 2.01
C VAL A 112 2.47 19.03 3.20
N CYS A 113 3.66 18.50 2.93
CA CYS A 113 4.66 18.16 3.95
C CYS A 113 5.81 19.17 3.90
N THR A 114 6.55 19.25 4.99
CA THR A 114 7.80 20.02 5.03
C THR A 114 8.93 19.05 4.72
N GLY A 115 9.70 19.29 3.65
CA GLY A 115 10.88 18.48 3.32
C GLY A 115 12.08 18.83 4.20
N ASP A 116 13.19 18.10 4.03
CA ASP A 116 14.43 18.30 4.80
C ASP A 116 15.03 19.70 4.60
N ASP A 117 14.76 20.33 3.46
CA ASP A 117 15.17 21.70 3.14
C ASP A 117 14.26 22.77 3.78
N GLY A 118 13.32 22.37 4.64
CA GLY A 118 12.33 23.24 5.26
C GLY A 118 11.24 23.75 4.31
N ARG A 119 11.26 23.36 3.02
CA ARG A 119 10.28 23.83 2.05
C ARG A 119 9.03 22.95 2.07
N LYS A 120 7.88 23.61 1.95
CA LYS A 120 6.59 22.94 1.80
C LYS A 120 6.46 22.37 0.39
N ARG A 121 6.16 21.08 0.29
CA ARG A 121 6.01 20.38 -0.99
C ARG A 121 4.80 19.44 -0.93
N PRO A 122 4.10 19.24 -2.06
CA PRO A 122 3.08 18.21 -2.17
C PRO A 122 3.66 16.82 -1.82
N CYS A 123 2.96 16.05 -0.99
CA CYS A 123 3.43 14.76 -0.52
C CYS A 123 2.30 13.74 -0.33
N SER A 124 2.66 12.46 -0.35
CA SER A 124 1.81 11.34 0.07
C SER A 124 2.51 10.51 1.14
N LEU A 125 1.78 10.11 2.16
CA LEU A 125 2.23 9.24 3.23
C LEU A 125 1.82 7.80 2.94
N TYR A 126 2.77 6.88 3.02
CA TYR A 126 2.55 5.45 2.96
C TYR A 126 3.01 4.80 4.26
N ARG A 127 2.32 3.75 4.67
CA ARG A 127 2.70 2.91 5.81
C ARG A 127 3.01 1.51 5.33
N HIS A 128 4.15 0.98 5.73
CA HIS A 128 4.55 -0.39 5.48
C HIS A 128 4.67 -1.14 6.80
N ALA A 129 4.12 -2.34 6.81
CA ALA A 129 4.02 -3.21 7.96
C ALA A 129 3.96 -4.64 7.40
N GLY A 130 5.08 -5.12 6.88
CA GLY A 130 5.19 -6.43 6.24
C GLY A 130 5.07 -7.55 7.27
N THR A 131 4.65 -8.73 6.81
CA THR A 131 4.33 -9.88 7.69
C THR A 131 5.54 -10.47 8.42
N ARG A 132 6.76 -10.18 7.97
CA ARG A 132 8.05 -10.53 8.63
C ARG A 132 8.87 -9.31 9.04
N ASP A 133 8.36 -8.10 8.82
CA ASP A 133 9.05 -6.88 9.20
C ASP A 133 8.69 -6.53 10.64
N TYR A 134 9.66 -6.63 11.55
CA TYR A 134 9.47 -6.24 12.94
C TYR A 134 9.26 -4.73 13.12
N GLU A 135 9.51 -3.91 12.08
CA GLU A 135 9.33 -2.46 12.10
C GLU A 135 8.14 -2.03 11.25
N VAL A 136 7.38 -1.10 11.79
CA VAL A 136 6.44 -0.29 11.01
C VAL A 136 7.21 0.90 10.47
N ARG A 137 7.18 1.09 9.15
CA ARG A 137 7.84 2.21 8.49
C ARG A 137 6.82 3.13 7.85
N ARG A 138 7.08 4.44 7.94
CA ARG A 138 6.36 5.48 7.19
C ARG A 138 7.25 5.96 6.05
N TYR A 139 6.64 6.15 4.89
CA TYR A 139 7.31 6.72 3.72
C TYR A 139 6.57 7.97 3.30
N PHE A 140 7.25 9.11 3.34
CA PHE A 140 6.76 10.36 2.79
C PHE A 140 7.33 10.49 1.38
N VAL A 141 6.44 10.38 0.40
CA VAL A 141 6.77 10.55 -1.01
C VAL A 141 6.45 11.97 -1.39
N PHE A 142 7.47 12.76 -1.68
CA PHE A 142 7.35 14.15 -2.11
C PHE A 142 7.30 14.21 -3.62
N TYR A 143 6.43 15.06 -4.15
CA TYR A 143 6.21 15.22 -5.58
C TYR A 143 6.69 16.58 -6.07
N HIS A 144 6.93 16.69 -7.37
CA HIS A 144 7.14 17.99 -8.01
C HIS A 144 5.91 18.88 -7.78
N SER A 145 6.11 20.20 -7.68
CA SER A 145 5.00 21.18 -7.57
C SER A 145 4.04 21.10 -8.74
N GLU A 146 4.52 20.66 -9.90
CA GLU A 146 3.74 20.47 -11.12
C GLU A 146 3.07 19.08 -11.19
N GLY A 147 3.38 18.16 -10.25
CA GLY A 147 2.75 16.84 -10.16
C GLY A 147 3.37 15.72 -10.99
N TRP A 148 4.54 15.94 -11.62
CA TRP A 148 5.16 15.03 -12.60
C TRP A 148 5.77 13.74 -12.00
N GLY A 149 5.48 13.46 -10.73
CA GLY A 149 5.89 12.24 -10.04
C GLY A 149 6.77 12.48 -8.80
N PRO A 150 7.21 11.38 -8.16
CA PRO A 150 8.05 11.42 -6.96
C PRO A 150 9.43 12.03 -7.20
N VAL A 151 9.85 12.95 -6.34
CA VAL A 151 11.18 13.59 -6.34
C VAL A 151 12.06 13.02 -5.24
N GLN A 152 11.44 12.75 -4.08
CA GLN A 152 12.13 12.35 -2.88
C GLN A 152 11.24 11.41 -2.08
N VAL A 153 11.87 10.41 -1.45
CA VAL A 153 11.21 9.55 -0.47
C VAL A 153 11.97 9.70 0.85
N GLN A 154 11.27 10.18 1.88
CA GLN A 154 11.78 10.15 3.25
C GLN A 154 11.19 8.94 3.96
N ARG A 155 12.01 8.27 4.76
CA ARG A 155 11.63 7.08 5.51
C ARG A 155 11.76 7.37 7.00
N GLU A 156 10.68 7.11 7.73
CA GLU A 156 10.64 7.26 9.17
C GLU A 156 10.28 5.93 9.84
N HIS A 157 10.94 5.65 10.96
CA HIS A 157 10.52 4.58 11.86
C HIS A 157 9.25 5.02 12.57
N ALA A 158 8.20 4.20 12.48
CA ALA A 158 6.88 4.51 13.04
C ALA A 158 6.49 3.60 14.21
N GLY A 159 7.34 2.64 14.56
CA GLY A 159 7.16 1.74 15.71
C GLY A 159 7.47 0.28 15.40
N ILE A 160 7.12 -0.58 16.35
CA ILE A 160 7.36 -2.03 16.26
C ILE A 160 6.08 -2.74 15.82
N HIS A 161 6.21 -3.61 14.82
CA HIS A 161 5.15 -4.51 14.39
C HIS A 161 5.14 -5.76 15.26
N HIS A 162 4.55 -5.64 16.45
CA HIS A 162 4.51 -6.72 17.44
C HIS A 162 3.94 -8.03 16.87
N ASP A 163 2.83 -7.95 16.12
CA ASP A 163 2.25 -9.15 15.53
C ASP A 163 3.19 -9.85 14.55
N ALA A 164 3.95 -9.10 13.72
CA ALA A 164 4.92 -9.67 12.78
C ALA A 164 6.05 -10.36 13.52
N PHE A 165 6.55 -9.75 14.61
CA PHE A 165 7.55 -10.36 15.47
C PHE A 165 7.03 -11.67 16.11
N VAL A 166 5.82 -11.64 16.68
CA VAL A 166 5.22 -12.81 17.34
C VAL A 166 4.92 -13.92 16.32
N ALA A 167 4.41 -13.58 15.14
CA ALA A 167 4.14 -14.54 14.07
C ALA A 167 5.43 -15.19 13.55
N GLU A 168 6.49 -14.40 13.34
CA GLU A 168 7.79 -14.91 12.91
C GLU A 168 8.40 -15.84 13.97
N LEU A 169 8.35 -15.46 15.24
CA LEU A 169 8.83 -16.31 16.33
C LEU A 169 8.04 -17.63 16.42
N ALA A 170 6.71 -17.55 16.33
CA ALA A 170 5.86 -18.73 16.31
C ALA A 170 6.16 -19.62 15.09
N TYR A 171 6.37 -19.04 13.91
CA TYR A 171 6.77 -19.78 12.73
C TYR A 171 8.11 -20.49 12.93
N GLN A 172 9.15 -19.79 13.42
CA GLN A 172 10.45 -20.41 13.70
C GLN A 172 10.34 -21.56 14.71
N LEU A 173 9.60 -21.39 15.80
CA LEU A 173 9.34 -22.48 16.75
C LEU A 173 8.61 -23.65 16.11
N ALA A 174 7.61 -23.37 15.27
CA ALA A 174 6.88 -24.40 14.53
C ALA A 174 7.84 -25.23 13.67
N THR A 175 8.68 -24.58 12.87
CA THR A 175 9.61 -25.27 11.97
C THR A 175 10.59 -26.17 12.69
N GLN A 176 11.11 -25.75 13.85
CA GLN A 176 12.01 -26.56 14.66
C GLN A 176 11.29 -27.76 15.30
N LEU A 177 10.09 -27.54 15.84
CA LEU A 177 9.34 -28.60 16.53
C LEU A 177 8.73 -29.63 15.56
N MET A 178 8.36 -29.21 14.35
CA MET A 178 7.85 -30.12 13.32
C MET A 178 8.92 -31.06 12.75
N GLN A 179 10.21 -30.75 12.95
CA GLN A 179 11.31 -31.66 12.61
C GLN A 179 11.59 -32.69 13.71
N THR A 180 10.83 -32.66 14.82
CA THR A 180 11.02 -33.56 15.96
C THR A 180 9.73 -34.35 16.21
N ASP A 181 9.80 -35.68 16.09
CA ASP A 181 8.63 -36.58 16.18
C ASP A 181 7.81 -36.40 17.47
N CYS A 182 8.47 -36.08 18.60
CA CYS A 182 7.79 -35.85 19.89
C CYS A 182 6.83 -34.65 19.89
N CYS A 183 7.03 -33.72 18.96
CA CYS A 183 6.72 -32.33 19.18
C CYS A 183 5.98 -31.69 18.00
N GLN A 184 5.65 -32.49 16.99
CA GLN A 184 4.93 -32.08 15.79
C GLN A 184 3.59 -31.38 16.09
N ALA A 185 2.75 -31.95 16.96
CA ALA A 185 1.46 -31.35 17.30
C ALA A 185 1.60 -29.95 17.94
N ARG A 186 2.68 -29.72 18.68
CA ARG A 186 3.00 -28.40 19.25
C ARG A 186 3.52 -27.46 18.18
N GLY A 187 4.32 -27.96 17.24
CA GLY A 187 4.75 -27.20 16.06
C GLY A 187 3.56 -26.71 15.22
N GLU A 188 2.58 -27.57 14.93
CA GLU A 188 1.34 -27.21 14.23
C GLU A 188 0.52 -26.14 14.96
N ALA A 189 0.54 -26.14 16.30
CA ALA A 189 -0.13 -25.10 17.09
C ALA A 189 0.54 -23.73 16.92
N TYR A 190 1.87 -23.67 16.91
CA TYR A 190 2.60 -22.43 16.66
C TYR A 190 2.41 -21.93 15.22
N LEU A 191 2.39 -22.83 14.23
CA LEU A 191 2.11 -22.46 12.84
C LEU A 191 0.70 -21.86 12.70
N ARG A 192 -0.32 -22.49 13.30
CA ARG A 192 -1.68 -21.95 13.34
C ARG A 192 -1.75 -20.59 14.02
N HIS A 193 -0.94 -20.35 15.05
CA HIS A 193 -0.87 -19.05 15.70
C HIS A 193 -0.34 -17.97 14.75
N ALA A 194 0.75 -18.24 14.01
CA ALA A 194 1.27 -17.32 12.98
C ALA A 194 0.22 -17.06 11.87
N GLN A 195 -0.48 -18.10 11.42
CA GLN A 195 -1.60 -17.98 10.47
C GLN A 195 -2.76 -17.14 11.01
N THR A 196 -3.05 -17.21 12.31
CA THR A 196 -4.12 -16.40 12.92
C THR A 196 -3.77 -14.91 12.88
N LEU A 197 -2.48 -14.58 13.11
CA LEU A 197 -1.99 -13.20 13.05
C LEU A 197 -1.95 -12.67 11.61
N PHE A 198 -1.58 -13.50 10.64
CA PHE A 198 -1.53 -13.12 9.22
C PHE A 198 -2.17 -14.18 8.30
N PRO A 199 -3.51 -14.25 8.25
CA PRO A 199 -4.22 -15.33 7.54
C PRO A 199 -4.03 -15.31 6.03
N GLN A 200 -3.59 -14.17 5.48
CA GLN A 200 -3.34 -13.99 4.05
C GLN A 200 -1.88 -14.21 3.65
N SER A 201 -0.98 -14.49 4.61
CA SER A 201 0.43 -14.73 4.33
C SER A 201 0.61 -16.17 3.83
N GLU A 202 0.99 -16.33 2.56
CA GLU A 202 1.34 -17.65 2.00
C GLU A 202 2.52 -18.28 2.75
N LEU A 203 3.43 -17.46 3.28
CA LEU A 203 4.59 -17.88 4.05
C LEU A 203 4.21 -18.74 5.27
N TYR A 204 3.09 -18.41 5.93
CA TYR A 204 2.62 -19.14 7.10
C TYR A 204 1.65 -20.26 6.76
N ARG A 205 1.20 -20.39 5.51
CA ARG A 205 0.27 -21.46 5.08
C ARG A 205 0.97 -22.79 4.85
N GLU A 206 2.22 -22.76 4.41
CA GLU A 206 3.01 -23.97 4.21
C GLU A 206 3.91 -24.24 5.44
N PRO A 207 4.01 -25.51 5.88
CA PRO A 207 5.09 -25.88 6.80
C PRO A 207 6.42 -25.61 6.08
N ALA A 208 7.36 -24.92 6.73
CA ALA A 208 8.57 -24.47 6.05
C ALA A 208 9.29 -25.63 5.35
N PRO A 209 9.91 -25.38 4.18
CA PRO A 209 10.89 -26.30 3.65
C PRO A 209 11.99 -26.52 4.71
N GLY A 210 12.53 -27.74 4.76
CA GLY A 210 13.60 -28.13 5.67
C GLY A 210 14.79 -27.17 5.69
N PRO A 211 15.73 -27.35 6.63
CA PRO A 211 16.60 -26.29 7.14
C PRO A 211 17.48 -25.66 6.05
N ALA A 212 17.06 -24.51 5.52
CA ALA A 212 17.91 -23.62 4.74
C ALA A 212 17.31 -22.21 4.73
N GLN A 213 17.53 -21.46 5.81
CA GLN A 213 17.86 -20.03 5.85
C GLN A 213 17.78 -19.57 7.30
N GLN A 214 18.90 -19.66 8.02
CA GLN A 214 19.09 -18.89 9.24
C GLN A 214 18.93 -17.42 8.87
N LEU A 215 17.93 -16.75 9.45
CA LEU A 215 17.89 -15.31 9.44
C LEU A 215 19.10 -14.82 10.24
N VAL A 216 20.07 -14.23 9.55
CA VAL A 216 20.99 -13.29 10.16
C VAL A 216 20.10 -12.15 10.66
N LEU A 217 19.91 -12.07 11.97
CA LEU A 217 19.48 -10.84 12.64
C LEU A 217 20.59 -9.82 12.34
N THR A 218 20.50 -9.10 11.22
CA THR A 218 21.35 -7.94 10.98
C THR A 218 20.95 -6.93 12.04
N GLN A 219 21.74 -6.88 13.11
CA GLN A 219 21.72 -5.75 14.01
C GLN A 219 21.90 -4.49 13.16
N PRO A 220 21.17 -3.40 13.46
CA PRO A 220 21.48 -2.12 12.84
C PRO A 220 22.95 -1.81 13.19
N ASN A 221 23.80 -1.72 12.17
CA ASN A 221 25.09 -1.09 12.33
C ASN A 221 24.80 0.37 12.66
N ASP A 222 24.93 0.74 13.93
CA ASP A 222 25.09 2.12 14.36
C ASP A 222 26.41 2.64 13.76
N ALA A 223 26.32 3.10 12.52
CA ALA A 223 27.34 3.93 11.91
C ALA A 223 27.06 5.39 12.32
N ASP A 224 27.34 5.70 13.58
CA ASP A 224 27.61 7.05 14.05
C ASP A 224 28.80 6.99 15.00
N SER A 225 30.00 7.12 14.42
CA SER A 225 31.14 7.73 15.09
C SER A 225 31.92 8.54 14.05
N VAL A 226 31.33 9.68 13.70
CA VAL A 226 32.11 10.85 13.31
C VAL A 226 32.42 11.57 14.62
N ASP A 227 33.70 11.60 15.00
CA ASP A 227 34.37 12.80 15.55
C ASP A 227 35.81 12.49 16.00
N ASN A 228 36.77 12.70 15.07
CA ASN A 228 37.92 13.63 15.17
C ASN A 228 38.99 13.29 14.12
#